data_AF-A0A7S1UP66-F1
#
_entry.id   AF-A0A7S1UP66-F1
#
_cell.length_a   1.000
_cell.length_b   1.000
_cell.length_c   1.000
_cell.angle_alpha   90.00
_cell.angle_beta   90.00
_cell.angle_gamma   90.00
#
_symmetry.space_group_name_H-M   'P 1'
#
loop_
_entity.id
_entity.type
_entity.pdbx_description
1 polymer ?
#
loop_
_entity_poly.entity_id
_entity_poly.type
_entity_poly.pdbx_seq_one_letter_code
_entity_poly.pdbx_strand_id
1 'polypeptide(L)'
;GLVLMDAFCGCGGNAIAFGKQPGIAKVICVDLDRSKLRKAAQNACLYDIPRDKLIFVECNTLFVMQHCYKNGDVVRVEQLKEHGVDIPKAVPTEQCAGFYIGGPDLLPSRIDAVFMDPPWGGVDYNALGKNGYCLEKHMKIKALRQSQVISSTPVPVADPNEGVGDDFFDSFGPPTPSLSAGGAHHHPEDTFRNGVELVRMAAHATASRLVVYDLPRNTNKASLGQAAYKAGYRGNMKLEEHYLNGRLKTVTAYMGADYSSILQKLPPPKETTPKKEKPEKEEQAKEKDAPTPHPQEETAPGEGETPTPGAAT
;
A
#
# COMPACT_ATOMS: atom_id res chain seq x y z
N GLY A 1 -24.99 7.24 -7.33
CA GLY A 1 -23.83 6.34 -7.28
C GLY A 1 -22.81 6.87 -6.29
N LEU A 2 -21.78 6.08 -5.99
CA LEU A 2 -20.73 6.43 -5.04
C LEU A 2 -19.78 7.50 -5.60
N VAL A 3 -19.31 8.41 -4.75
CA VAL A 3 -18.16 9.27 -5.03
C VAL A 3 -16.92 8.60 -4.44
N LEU A 4 -16.04 8.13 -5.31
CA LEU A 4 -14.82 7.41 -4.95
C LEU A 4 -13.61 8.31 -5.18
N MET A 5 -12.67 8.33 -4.25
CA MET A 5 -11.36 8.93 -4.48
C MET A 5 -10.34 7.87 -4.87
N ASP A 6 -9.65 8.07 -5.98
CA ASP A 6 -8.38 7.42 -6.28
C ASP A 6 -7.26 8.30 -5.69
N ALA A 7 -6.77 7.93 -4.52
CA ALA A 7 -5.90 8.76 -3.68
C ALA A 7 -4.46 8.89 -4.22
N PHE A 8 -4.09 8.06 -5.19
CA PHE A 8 -2.76 7.99 -5.81
C PHE A 8 -2.92 7.67 -7.31
N CYS A 9 -3.63 8.55 -8.02
CA CYS A 9 -4.14 8.26 -9.36
C CYS A 9 -3.05 7.94 -10.39
N GLY A 10 -1.87 8.56 -10.30
CA GLY A 10 -0.83 8.44 -11.31
C GLY A 10 -1.38 8.77 -12.71
N CYS A 11 -1.12 7.89 -13.66
CA CYS A 11 -1.63 8.01 -15.04
C CYS A 11 -3.05 7.46 -15.24
N GLY A 12 -3.79 7.15 -14.17
CA GLY A 12 -5.25 6.94 -14.20
C GLY A 12 -5.74 5.52 -14.50
N GLY A 13 -4.90 4.49 -14.40
CA GLY A 13 -5.32 3.11 -14.70
C GLY A 13 -6.54 2.66 -13.87
N ASN A 14 -6.46 2.80 -12.54
CA ASN A 14 -7.55 2.46 -11.63
C ASN A 14 -8.73 3.43 -11.77
N ALA A 15 -8.47 4.75 -11.82
CA ALA A 15 -9.48 5.77 -12.07
C ALA A 15 -10.37 5.49 -13.30
N ILE A 16 -9.79 5.02 -14.41
CA ILE A 16 -10.53 4.65 -15.63
C ILE A 16 -11.40 3.41 -15.39
N ALA A 17 -10.87 2.38 -14.72
CA ALA A 17 -11.63 1.19 -14.38
C ALA A 17 -12.85 1.53 -13.51
N PHE A 18 -12.68 2.44 -12.53
CA PHE A 18 -13.76 2.98 -11.71
C PHE A 18 -14.74 3.85 -12.52
N GLY A 19 -14.24 4.68 -13.43
CA GLY A 19 -15.06 5.51 -14.32
C GLY A 19 -16.03 4.71 -15.19
N LYS A 20 -15.68 3.46 -15.53
CA LYS A 20 -16.55 2.53 -16.26
C LYS A 20 -17.64 1.90 -15.41
N GLN A 21 -17.54 1.96 -14.08
CA GLN A 21 -18.51 1.33 -13.20
C GLN A 21 -19.80 2.17 -13.12
N PRO A 22 -20.98 1.57 -13.36
CA PRO A 22 -22.26 2.28 -13.26
C PRO A 22 -22.60 2.68 -11.82
N GLY A 23 -22.14 1.90 -10.83
CA GLY A 23 -22.35 2.18 -9.41
C GLY A 23 -21.56 3.39 -8.88
N ILE A 24 -20.51 3.82 -9.59
CA ILE A 24 -19.70 4.99 -9.24
C ILE A 24 -20.28 6.20 -9.97
N ALA A 25 -20.66 7.24 -9.24
CA ALA A 25 -21.13 8.49 -9.84
C ALA A 25 -19.97 9.37 -10.28
N LYS A 26 -18.90 9.44 -9.48
CA LYS A 26 -17.74 10.29 -9.74
C LYS A 26 -16.47 9.67 -9.15
N VAL A 27 -15.35 9.86 -9.84
CA VAL A 27 -14.00 9.53 -9.38
C VAL A 27 -13.23 10.83 -9.15
N ILE A 28 -12.69 11.00 -7.93
CA ILE A 28 -11.77 12.08 -7.57
C ILE A 28 -10.36 11.54 -7.72
N CYS A 29 -9.64 11.99 -8.74
CA CYS A 29 -8.31 11.52 -9.07
C CYS A 29 -7.26 12.44 -8.43
N VAL A 30 -6.56 12.00 -7.38
CA VAL A 30 -5.57 12.82 -6.66
C VAL A 30 -4.16 12.39 -7.03
N ASP A 31 -3.32 13.33 -7.41
CA ASP A 31 -1.88 13.13 -7.55
C ASP A 31 -1.13 14.43 -7.27
N LEU A 32 0.15 14.35 -6.95
CA LEU A 32 1.03 15.51 -6.78
C LEU A 32 1.56 16.02 -8.12
N ASP A 33 1.66 15.17 -9.12
CA ASP A 33 2.27 15.48 -10.41
C ASP A 33 1.20 15.83 -11.46
N ARG A 34 1.11 17.13 -11.79
CA ARG A 34 0.20 17.63 -12.82
C ARG A 34 0.38 16.95 -14.18
N SER A 35 1.60 16.56 -14.54
CA SER A 35 1.88 15.88 -15.80
C SER A 35 1.29 14.47 -15.81
N LYS A 36 1.28 13.77 -14.67
CA LYS A 36 0.57 12.48 -14.54
C LYS A 36 -0.94 12.68 -14.66
N LEU A 37 -1.50 13.72 -14.04
CA LEU A 37 -2.93 14.05 -14.15
C LEU A 37 -3.35 14.37 -15.60
N ARG A 38 -2.53 15.12 -16.36
CA ARG A 38 -2.78 15.36 -17.80
C ARG A 38 -2.79 14.08 -18.61
N LYS A 39 -1.82 13.18 -18.37
CA LYS A 39 -1.77 11.85 -18.99
C LYS A 39 -3.00 11.02 -18.61
N ALA A 40 -3.42 11.07 -17.35
CA ALA A 40 -4.62 10.38 -16.88
C ALA A 40 -5.90 10.91 -17.56
N ALA A 41 -6.02 12.23 -17.77
CA ALA A 41 -7.14 12.83 -18.50
C ALA A 41 -7.16 12.42 -19.98
N GLN A 42 -6.00 12.41 -20.64
CA GLN A 42 -5.87 11.91 -22.02
C GLN A 42 -6.23 10.43 -22.12
N ASN A 43 -5.72 9.59 -21.20
CA ASN A 43 -6.07 8.17 -21.15
C ASN A 43 -7.58 8.00 -20.95
N ALA A 44 -8.19 8.69 -19.99
CA ALA A 44 -9.63 8.63 -19.75
C ALA A 44 -10.45 9.01 -20.99
N CYS A 45 -9.96 9.98 -21.79
CA CYS A 45 -10.57 10.34 -23.06
C CYS A 45 -10.50 9.19 -24.08
N LEU A 46 -9.36 8.50 -24.20
CA LEU A 46 -9.18 7.37 -25.11
C LEU A 46 -10.06 6.16 -24.74
N TYR A 47 -10.40 6.01 -23.46
CA TYR A 47 -11.29 4.97 -22.97
C TYR A 47 -12.76 5.38 -22.91
N ASP A 48 -13.13 6.49 -23.57
CA ASP A 48 -14.49 7.02 -23.67
C ASP A 48 -15.18 7.23 -22.31
N ILE A 49 -14.41 7.63 -21.30
CA ILE A 49 -14.97 7.96 -19.99
C ILE A 49 -15.76 9.28 -20.10
N PRO A 50 -17.00 9.36 -19.58
CA PRO A 50 -17.78 10.59 -19.60
C PRO A 50 -17.05 11.75 -18.89
N ARG A 51 -17.11 12.95 -19.46
CA ARG A 51 -16.31 14.12 -19.02
C ARG A 51 -16.60 14.58 -17.59
N ASP A 52 -17.80 14.32 -17.12
CA ASP A 52 -18.26 14.62 -15.76
C ASP A 52 -17.94 13.49 -14.76
N LYS A 53 -17.50 12.33 -15.23
CA LYS A 53 -17.25 11.16 -14.39
C LYS A 53 -15.97 11.30 -13.55
N LEU A 54 -14.93 11.93 -14.09
CA LEU A 54 -13.63 12.09 -13.44
C LEU A 54 -13.33 13.57 -13.22
N ILE A 55 -12.70 13.88 -12.09
CA ILE A 55 -12.04 15.17 -11.85
C ILE A 55 -10.62 14.90 -11.38
N PHE A 56 -9.68 15.76 -11.76
CA PHE A 56 -8.27 15.59 -11.43
C PHE A 56 -7.81 16.71 -10.49
N VAL A 57 -7.26 16.32 -9.35
CA VAL A 57 -6.88 17.22 -8.26
C VAL A 57 -5.39 17.10 -8.01
N GLU A 58 -4.67 18.17 -8.31
CA GLU A 58 -3.25 18.34 -8.01
C GLU A 58 -3.11 18.72 -6.53
N CYS A 59 -2.85 17.74 -5.68
CA CYS A 59 -2.70 17.96 -4.23
C CYS A 59 -1.98 16.80 -3.55
N ASN A 60 -1.42 17.07 -2.36
CA ASN A 60 -0.93 16.02 -1.50
C ASN A 60 -2.11 15.24 -0.90
N THR A 61 -2.16 13.93 -1.16
CA THR A 61 -3.27 13.08 -0.71
C THR A 61 -3.46 13.05 0.81
N LEU A 62 -2.36 13.16 1.59
CA LEU A 62 -2.45 13.25 3.04
C LEU A 62 -3.17 14.53 3.45
N PHE A 63 -2.87 15.66 2.78
CA PHE A 63 -3.58 16.92 3.01
C PHE A 63 -5.08 16.78 2.70
N VAL A 64 -5.42 16.17 1.57
CA VAL A 64 -6.82 15.97 1.17
C VAL A 64 -7.58 15.11 2.20
N MET A 65 -7.03 13.96 2.60
CA MET A 65 -7.71 13.05 3.53
C MET A 65 -7.71 13.55 4.98
N GLN A 66 -6.68 14.29 5.40
CA GLN A 66 -6.56 14.78 6.78
C GLN A 66 -7.34 16.08 7.01
N HIS A 67 -7.45 16.93 5.99
CA HIS A 67 -7.96 18.28 6.16
C HIS A 67 -9.16 18.59 5.28
N CYS A 68 -9.22 18.11 4.04
CA CYS A 68 -10.30 18.50 3.12
C CYS A 68 -11.57 17.68 3.30
N TYR A 69 -11.53 16.54 3.97
CA TYR A 69 -12.72 15.72 4.24
C TYR A 69 -12.79 15.24 5.68
N LYS A 70 -14.00 15.22 6.23
CA LYS A 70 -14.30 14.66 7.55
C LYS A 70 -15.65 13.96 7.51
N ASN A 71 -15.66 12.67 7.83
CA ASN A 71 -16.86 11.82 7.83
C ASN A 71 -17.65 11.89 6.51
N GLY A 72 -16.94 12.07 5.39
CA GLY A 72 -17.51 12.16 4.05
C GLY A 72 -17.83 13.57 3.58
N ASP A 73 -17.86 14.58 4.44
CA ASP A 73 -18.18 15.96 4.05
C ASP A 73 -16.91 16.77 3.80
N VAL A 74 -16.96 17.65 2.79
CA VAL A 74 -15.86 18.57 2.50
C VAL A 74 -15.72 19.62 3.61
N VAL A 75 -14.49 19.84 4.05
CA VAL A 75 -14.12 20.94 4.97
C VAL A 75 -13.57 22.07 4.11
N ARG A 76 -14.21 23.25 4.17
CA ARG A 76 -13.84 24.36 3.30
C ARG A 76 -12.56 25.05 3.76
N VAL A 77 -11.87 25.67 2.82
CA VAL A 77 -10.57 26.33 3.02
C VAL A 77 -10.65 27.43 4.08
N GLU A 78 -11.76 28.14 4.20
CA GLU A 78 -11.95 29.18 5.22
C GLU A 78 -11.86 28.59 6.64
N GLN A 79 -12.49 27.44 6.86
CA GLN A 79 -12.47 26.73 8.14
C GLN A 79 -11.06 26.21 8.45
N LEU A 80 -10.28 25.81 7.43
CA LEU A 80 -8.90 25.35 7.62
C LEU A 80 -7.98 26.47 8.12
N LYS A 81 -8.14 27.70 7.61
CA LYS A 81 -7.39 28.87 8.08
C LYS A 81 -7.65 29.18 9.54
N GLU A 82 -8.91 29.11 9.97
CA GLU A 82 -9.32 29.36 11.36
C GLU A 82 -8.68 28.38 12.34
N HIS A 83 -8.43 27.14 11.91
CA HIS A 83 -7.78 26.11 12.72
C HIS A 83 -6.25 26.10 12.58
N GLY A 84 -5.66 27.11 11.94
CA GLY A 84 -4.21 27.23 11.79
C GLY A 84 -3.58 26.18 10.87
N VAL A 85 -4.35 25.61 9.94
CA VAL A 85 -3.84 24.65 8.95
C VAL A 85 -3.22 25.41 7.78
N ASP A 86 -1.96 25.11 7.48
CA ASP A 86 -1.28 25.64 6.29
C ASP A 86 -1.92 25.08 5.01
N ILE A 87 -2.40 25.99 4.15
CA ILE A 87 -3.06 25.61 2.90
C ILE A 87 -2.03 25.57 1.76
N PRO A 88 -2.00 24.50 0.95
CA PRO A 88 -1.18 24.45 -0.24
C PRO A 88 -1.41 25.64 -1.16
N LYS A 89 -0.36 26.03 -1.90
CA LYS A 89 -0.46 27.10 -2.88
C LYS A 89 -1.58 26.78 -3.89
N ALA A 90 -2.41 27.79 -4.20
CA ALA A 90 -3.42 27.67 -5.23
C ALA A 90 -2.80 27.23 -6.56
N VAL A 91 -3.41 26.23 -7.17
CA VAL A 91 -3.04 25.68 -8.47
C VAL A 91 -4.12 26.08 -9.47
N PRO A 92 -3.74 26.55 -10.68
CA PRO A 92 -4.73 27.00 -11.65
C PRO A 92 -5.56 25.82 -12.15
N THR A 93 -6.84 26.06 -12.39
CA THR A 93 -7.73 25.10 -13.04
C THR A 93 -7.59 25.19 -14.56
N GLU A 94 -7.45 24.05 -15.22
CA GLU A 94 -7.39 23.91 -16.67
C GLU A 94 -8.32 22.77 -17.13
N GLN A 95 -8.53 22.69 -18.45
CA GLN A 95 -9.16 21.53 -19.07
C GLN A 95 -8.13 20.77 -19.92
N CYS A 96 -8.09 19.45 -19.77
CA CYS A 96 -7.28 18.56 -20.59
C CYS A 96 -8.17 17.44 -21.11
N ALA A 97 -8.23 17.27 -22.45
CA ALA A 97 -9.09 16.29 -23.10
C ALA A 97 -10.56 16.31 -22.60
N GLY A 98 -11.09 17.50 -22.28
CA GLY A 98 -12.44 17.70 -21.78
C GLY A 98 -12.67 17.41 -20.29
N PHE A 99 -11.64 17.03 -19.53
CA PHE A 99 -11.71 16.87 -18.07
C PHE A 99 -11.08 18.06 -17.35
N TYR A 100 -11.59 18.38 -16.16
CA TYR A 100 -11.01 19.41 -15.30
C TYR A 100 -9.80 18.89 -14.51
N ILE A 101 -8.72 19.68 -14.53
CA ILE A 101 -7.53 19.49 -13.69
C ILE A 101 -7.33 20.78 -12.88
N GLY A 102 -7.23 20.69 -11.57
CA GLY A 102 -7.11 21.86 -10.69
C GLY A 102 -6.69 21.49 -9.27
N GLY A 103 -6.92 22.40 -8.32
CA GLY A 103 -6.56 22.21 -6.91
C GLY A 103 -7.68 21.61 -6.06
N PRO A 104 -7.52 21.69 -4.72
CA PRO A 104 -8.54 21.28 -3.75
C PRO A 104 -9.90 21.99 -3.90
N ASP A 105 -9.95 23.12 -4.60
CA ASP A 105 -11.18 23.83 -4.95
C ASP A 105 -12.13 23.02 -5.85
N LEU A 106 -11.63 22.01 -6.56
CA LEU A 106 -12.45 21.09 -7.36
C LEU A 106 -13.10 19.96 -6.55
N LEU A 107 -12.76 19.81 -5.27
CA LEU A 107 -13.26 18.71 -4.45
C LEU A 107 -14.80 18.80 -4.30
N PRO A 108 -15.54 17.71 -4.59
CA PRO A 108 -16.98 17.69 -4.40
C PRO A 108 -17.36 17.79 -2.93
N SER A 109 -18.63 18.13 -2.66
CA SER A 109 -19.13 18.28 -1.29
C SER A 109 -19.09 17.00 -0.45
N ARG A 110 -19.05 15.84 -1.10
CA ARG A 110 -19.18 14.52 -0.48
C ARG A 110 -18.19 13.51 -1.06
N ILE A 111 -17.68 12.63 -0.20
CA ILE A 111 -16.91 11.44 -0.56
C ILE A 111 -17.43 10.20 0.18
N ASP A 112 -17.71 9.15 -0.58
CA ASP A 112 -18.26 7.91 -0.03
C ASP A 112 -17.17 6.89 0.29
N ALA A 113 -16.12 6.79 -0.54
CA ALA A 113 -15.09 5.77 -0.44
C ALA A 113 -13.72 6.28 -0.92
N VAL A 114 -12.65 5.60 -0.50
CA VAL A 114 -11.28 5.85 -0.96
C VAL A 114 -10.66 4.55 -1.45
N PHE A 115 -10.03 4.61 -2.63
CA PHE A 115 -9.09 3.63 -3.14
C PHE A 115 -7.66 4.17 -2.99
N MET A 116 -6.73 3.32 -2.54
CA MET A 116 -5.33 3.69 -2.32
C MET A 116 -4.42 2.68 -3.02
N ASP A 117 -3.58 3.18 -3.93
CA ASP A 117 -2.47 2.45 -4.53
C ASP A 117 -1.18 3.29 -4.38
N PRO A 118 -0.66 3.42 -3.14
CA PRO A 118 0.47 4.31 -2.86
C PRO A 118 1.78 3.78 -3.42
N PRO A 119 2.84 4.60 -3.49
CA PRO A 119 4.18 4.10 -3.73
C PRO A 119 4.63 3.13 -2.63
N TRP A 120 5.06 1.93 -3.01
CA TRP A 120 5.48 0.89 -2.06
C TRP A 120 6.97 0.94 -1.68
N GLY A 121 7.74 1.87 -2.26
CA GLY A 121 9.20 1.95 -2.09
C GLY A 121 9.98 1.26 -3.22
N GLY A 122 9.49 1.32 -4.46
CA GLY A 122 10.17 0.78 -5.64
C GLY A 122 10.16 -0.74 -5.73
N VAL A 123 10.94 -1.31 -6.64
CA VAL A 123 11.01 -2.78 -6.88
C VAL A 123 11.56 -3.57 -5.68
N ASP A 124 12.20 -2.89 -4.75
CA ASP A 124 12.89 -3.44 -3.58
C ASP A 124 11.93 -3.96 -2.49
N TYR A 125 10.62 -3.68 -2.58
CA TYR A 125 9.65 -4.27 -1.64
C TYR A 125 9.74 -5.81 -1.60
N ASN A 126 10.23 -6.43 -2.69
CA ASN A 126 10.42 -7.87 -2.83
C ASN A 126 11.54 -8.44 -1.96
N ALA A 127 12.52 -7.62 -1.58
CA ALA A 127 13.67 -8.06 -0.78
C ALA A 127 13.27 -8.49 0.65
N LEU A 128 12.07 -8.12 1.11
CA LEU A 128 11.57 -8.41 2.45
C LEU A 128 11.09 -9.86 2.64
N GLY A 129 11.10 -10.68 1.58
CA GLY A 129 10.64 -12.07 1.64
C GLY A 129 9.12 -12.21 1.72
N LYS A 130 8.65 -13.44 1.94
CA LYS A 130 7.20 -13.78 1.98
C LYS A 130 6.57 -13.19 3.24
N ASN A 131 5.46 -12.46 3.09
CA ASN A 131 4.77 -11.76 4.19
C ASN A 131 5.67 -10.74 4.94
N GLY A 132 6.72 -10.23 4.30
CA GLY A 132 7.69 -9.32 4.93
C GLY A 132 7.29 -7.85 4.91
N TYR A 133 6.39 -7.43 4.01
CA TYR A 133 6.06 -6.02 3.85
C TYR A 133 5.11 -5.54 4.96
N CYS A 134 5.70 -5.03 6.05
CA CYS A 134 5.01 -4.35 7.14
C CYS A 134 4.65 -2.89 6.79
N LEU A 135 3.38 -2.53 6.92
CA LEU A 135 2.85 -1.20 6.57
C LEU A 135 3.41 -0.07 7.44
N GLU A 136 3.67 -0.34 8.72
CA GLU A 136 4.19 0.65 9.66
C GLU A 136 5.67 0.96 9.40
N LYS A 137 6.45 -0.05 8.97
CA LYS A 137 7.91 0.06 8.82
C LYS A 137 8.36 0.45 7.41
N HIS A 138 7.69 -0.06 6.38
CA HIS A 138 8.21 -0.01 5.01
C HIS A 138 7.47 0.98 4.11
N MET A 139 6.19 1.26 4.38
CA MET A 139 5.48 2.27 3.60
C MET A 139 5.79 3.67 4.14
N LYS A 140 6.18 4.57 3.24
CA LYS A 140 6.55 5.95 3.56
C LYS A 140 5.91 6.91 2.56
N ILE A 141 4.86 7.59 2.99
CA ILE A 141 4.16 8.61 2.19
C ILE A 141 4.66 9.98 2.62
N LYS A 142 5.22 10.74 1.67
CA LYS A 142 5.81 12.04 1.96
C LYS A 142 4.74 13.04 2.42
N ALA A 143 4.92 13.58 3.62
CA ALA A 143 4.16 14.72 4.12
C ALA A 143 4.71 16.02 3.50
N LEU A 144 3.84 17.02 3.31
CA LEU A 144 4.30 18.35 2.88
C LEU A 144 5.13 18.97 4.01
N ARG A 145 6.33 19.46 3.68
CA ARG A 145 7.13 20.28 4.59
C ARG A 145 6.56 21.69 4.64
N GLN A 146 6.48 22.27 5.84
CA GLN A 146 6.08 23.67 6.06
C GLN A 146 6.85 24.68 5.18
N SER A 147 8.06 24.37 4.74
CA SER A 147 8.94 25.26 3.97
C SER A 147 8.85 25.16 2.44
N GLN A 148 7.99 24.32 1.86
CA GLN A 148 7.65 24.41 0.40
C GLN A 148 6.51 25.41 0.12
N VAL A 149 6.17 26.20 1.13
CA VAL A 149 5.41 27.43 1.04
C VAL A 149 6.41 28.55 0.73
N ILE A 150 6.41 29.04 -0.51
CA ILE A 150 7.22 30.14 -1.08
C ILE A 150 8.55 29.72 -1.76
N SER A 151 8.50 29.64 -3.09
CA SER A 151 9.50 30.27 -3.96
C SER A 151 8.85 30.59 -5.30
N SER A 152 8.82 31.87 -5.64
CA SER A 152 8.34 32.39 -6.92
C SER A 152 9.49 32.36 -7.93
N THR A 153 9.63 31.24 -8.64
CA THR A 153 10.35 31.25 -9.92
C THR A 153 9.50 30.56 -10.98
N PRO A 154 9.29 31.16 -12.17
CA PRO A 154 8.58 30.52 -13.26
C PRO A 154 9.34 29.26 -13.70
N VAL A 155 8.64 28.13 -13.78
CA VAL A 155 9.16 26.90 -14.39
C VAL A 155 9.09 27.10 -15.92
N PRO A 156 10.15 26.79 -16.70
CA PRO A 156 10.12 26.89 -18.15
C PRO A 156 9.04 25.96 -18.75
N VAL A 157 8.41 26.44 -19.82
CA VAL A 157 7.42 25.69 -20.60
C VAL A 157 8.13 24.51 -21.28
N ALA A 158 7.70 23.28 -20.99
CA ALA A 158 8.23 22.08 -21.63
C ALA A 158 7.84 22.04 -23.12
N ASP A 159 8.80 21.69 -23.97
CA ASP A 159 8.64 21.53 -25.41
C ASP A 159 7.72 20.32 -25.71
N PRO A 160 6.66 20.48 -26.51
CA PRO A 160 5.73 19.39 -26.83
C PRO A 160 6.33 18.23 -27.65
N ASN A 161 7.63 18.26 -27.98
CA ASN A 161 8.31 17.22 -28.77
C ASN A 161 9.36 16.39 -28.01
N GLU A 162 9.49 16.51 -26.67
CA GLU A 162 10.33 15.59 -25.91
C GLU A 162 9.66 14.20 -25.80
N GLY A 163 10.28 13.20 -26.44
CA GLY A 163 9.92 11.80 -26.29
C GLY A 163 9.95 11.36 -24.82
N VAL A 164 9.22 10.28 -24.51
CA VAL A 164 9.19 9.69 -23.18
C VAL A 164 10.60 9.27 -22.77
N GLY A 165 11.25 10.05 -21.91
CA GLY A 165 12.55 9.70 -21.33
C GLY A 165 12.45 8.46 -20.44
N ASP A 166 13.55 7.71 -20.38
CA ASP A 166 13.69 6.43 -19.65
C ASP A 166 13.50 6.54 -18.13
N ASP A 167 13.34 7.77 -17.61
CA ASP A 167 13.18 8.12 -16.19
C ASP A 167 11.77 7.82 -15.63
N PHE A 168 10.86 7.25 -16.45
CA PHE A 168 9.48 6.95 -16.04
C PHE A 168 9.40 6.08 -14.78
N PHE A 169 10.36 5.16 -14.59
CA PHE A 169 10.38 4.26 -13.43
C PHE A 169 11.15 4.81 -12.23
N ASP A 170 11.99 5.83 -12.40
CA ASP A 170 12.84 6.38 -11.33
C ASP A 170 12.06 7.20 -10.30
N SER A 171 10.86 7.69 -10.67
CA SER A 171 9.93 8.32 -9.73
C SER A 171 9.38 7.37 -8.65
N PHE A 172 9.60 6.05 -8.78
CA PHE A 172 9.20 5.05 -7.78
C PHE A 172 10.35 4.63 -6.85
N GLY A 173 11.59 5.06 -7.11
CA GLY A 173 12.75 4.79 -6.28
C GLY A 173 12.78 5.66 -5.00
N PRO A 174 13.53 5.24 -3.96
CA PRO A 174 13.80 6.12 -2.82
C PRO A 174 14.61 7.35 -3.27
N PRO A 175 14.41 8.53 -2.67
CA PRO A 175 15.18 9.71 -3.01
C PRO A 175 16.66 9.48 -2.72
N THR A 176 17.52 9.75 -3.71
CA THR A 176 18.96 9.84 -3.52
C THR A 176 19.28 11.05 -2.63
N PRO A 177 20.09 10.89 -1.56
CA PRO A 177 20.43 12.02 -0.70
C PRO A 177 21.43 12.93 -1.41
N SER A 178 20.97 14.06 -1.93
CA SER A 178 21.86 15.18 -2.23
C SER A 178 22.27 15.84 -0.92
N LEU A 179 23.58 15.86 -0.67
CA LEU A 179 24.18 16.56 0.46
C LEU A 179 24.07 18.07 0.23
N SER A 180 23.13 18.72 0.91
CA SER A 180 23.23 20.14 1.24
C SER A 180 23.05 20.33 2.75
N ALA A 181 24.13 20.76 3.39
CA ALA A 181 24.19 21.04 4.82
C ALA A 181 23.52 22.39 5.12
N GLY A 182 22.64 22.43 6.13
CA GLY A 182 22.05 23.68 6.62
C GLY A 182 20.86 23.51 7.56
N GLY A 183 21.14 23.30 8.85
CA GLY A 183 20.39 23.73 10.04
C GLY A 183 18.85 23.59 10.14
N ALA A 184 18.39 22.60 10.88
CA ALA A 184 17.40 22.70 11.97
C ALA A 184 17.23 21.31 12.61
N HIS A 185 17.36 21.19 13.94
CA HIS A 185 17.02 19.95 14.63
C HIS A 185 15.50 19.73 14.54
N HIS A 186 15.07 18.91 13.61
CA HIS A 186 13.69 18.39 13.49
C HIS A 186 13.77 16.87 13.47
N HIS A 187 12.87 16.21 14.20
CA HIS A 187 12.82 14.76 14.25
C HIS A 187 12.53 14.21 12.83
N PRO A 188 13.31 13.21 12.34
CA PRO A 188 13.10 12.61 11.00
C PRO A 188 11.69 12.04 10.76
N GLU A 189 10.97 11.79 11.85
CA GLU A 189 9.63 11.19 11.92
C GLU A 189 8.52 12.07 11.30
N ASP A 190 8.68 13.40 11.25
CA ASP A 190 7.62 14.31 10.75
C ASP A 190 7.56 14.43 9.21
N THR A 191 8.49 13.79 8.50
CA THR A 191 8.56 13.91 7.03
C THR A 191 7.67 12.90 6.30
N PHE A 192 7.30 11.80 6.95
CA PHE A 192 6.57 10.71 6.31
C PHE A 192 5.42 10.21 7.17
N ARG A 193 4.34 9.78 6.53
CA ARG A 193 3.26 8.98 7.12
C ARG A 193 3.39 7.54 6.68
N ASN A 194 3.18 6.62 7.61
CA ASN A 194 3.25 5.19 7.30
C ASN A 194 1.90 4.63 6.82
N GLY A 195 1.89 3.37 6.37
CA GLY A 195 0.68 2.74 5.83
C GLY A 195 -0.42 2.52 6.88
N VAL A 196 -0.10 2.44 8.16
CA VAL A 196 -1.09 2.38 9.25
C VAL A 196 -1.81 3.71 9.39
N GLU A 197 -1.06 4.82 9.34
CA GLU A 197 -1.64 6.16 9.39
C GLU A 197 -2.50 6.45 8.16
N LEU A 198 -2.07 5.99 6.99
CA LEU A 198 -2.79 6.16 5.73
C LEU A 198 -4.19 5.54 5.78
N VAL A 199 -4.31 4.29 6.25
CA VAL A 199 -5.62 3.62 6.43
C VAL A 199 -6.53 4.42 7.38
N ARG A 200 -5.96 4.94 8.48
CA ARG A 200 -6.72 5.74 9.44
C ARG A 200 -7.26 7.01 8.81
N MET A 201 -6.43 7.74 8.06
CA MET A 201 -6.83 8.99 7.38
C MET A 201 -7.95 8.71 6.37
N ALA A 202 -7.79 7.70 5.51
CA ALA A 202 -8.82 7.32 4.54
C ALA A 202 -10.16 6.91 5.20
N ALA A 203 -10.09 6.17 6.30
CA ALA A 203 -11.27 5.74 7.05
C ALA A 203 -12.02 6.91 7.69
N HIS A 204 -11.32 7.97 8.12
CA HIS A 204 -11.95 9.17 8.71
C HIS A 204 -12.47 10.15 7.66
N ALA A 205 -11.84 10.19 6.49
CA ALA A 205 -12.25 11.07 5.39
C ALA A 205 -13.61 10.68 4.79
N THR A 206 -13.98 9.40 4.81
CA THR A 206 -15.10 8.85 4.03
C THR A 206 -16.39 8.66 4.82
N ALA A 207 -17.55 8.87 4.18
CA ALA A 207 -18.86 8.69 4.82
C ALA A 207 -19.11 7.22 5.20
N SER A 208 -18.78 6.29 4.29
CA SER A 208 -19.05 4.86 4.49
C SER A 208 -17.93 4.13 5.23
N ARG A 209 -16.79 4.81 5.46
CA ARG A 209 -15.54 4.19 5.89
C ARG A 209 -15.03 3.10 4.94
N LEU A 210 -15.54 3.02 3.70
CA LEU A 210 -15.04 2.09 2.68
C LEU A 210 -13.66 2.54 2.20
N VAL A 211 -12.66 1.71 2.51
CA VAL A 211 -11.28 1.86 2.08
C VAL A 211 -10.86 0.61 1.32
N VAL A 212 -10.44 0.81 0.08
CA VAL A 212 -9.85 -0.22 -0.78
C VAL A 212 -8.36 0.07 -0.91
N TYR A 213 -7.52 -0.92 -0.68
CA TYR A 213 -6.08 -0.71 -0.52
C TYR A 213 -5.31 -1.73 -1.34
N ASP A 214 -4.70 -1.29 -2.44
CA ASP A 214 -3.82 -2.13 -3.23
C ASP A 214 -2.40 -2.14 -2.64
N LEU A 215 -1.85 -3.35 -2.58
CA LEU A 215 -0.72 -3.66 -1.72
C LEU A 215 0.23 -4.66 -2.38
N PRO A 216 1.53 -4.63 -2.01
CA PRO A 216 2.48 -5.63 -2.46
C PRO A 216 2.02 -7.05 -2.15
N ARG A 217 2.27 -8.01 -3.06
CA ARG A 217 1.96 -9.43 -2.84
C ARG A 217 2.54 -10.05 -1.58
N ASN A 218 3.63 -9.49 -1.04
CA ASN A 218 4.27 -9.94 0.18
C ASN A 218 3.88 -9.14 1.42
N THR A 219 2.72 -8.47 1.39
CA THR A 219 2.14 -7.76 2.54
C THR A 219 2.02 -8.67 3.74
N ASN A 220 2.52 -8.18 4.88
CA ASN A 220 2.35 -8.84 6.16
C ASN A 220 0.89 -8.71 6.60
N LYS A 221 0.16 -9.83 6.58
CA LYS A 221 -1.28 -9.87 6.90
C LYS A 221 -1.59 -9.43 8.34
N ALA A 222 -0.70 -9.70 9.30
CA ALA A 222 -0.87 -9.23 10.68
C ALA A 222 -0.69 -7.70 10.78
N SER A 223 0.28 -7.13 10.06
CA SER A 223 0.46 -5.69 9.95
C SER A 223 -0.76 -5.00 9.32
N LEU A 224 -1.36 -5.60 8.29
CA LEU A 224 -2.60 -5.10 7.68
C LEU A 224 -3.79 -5.17 8.65
N GLY A 225 -3.96 -6.30 9.36
CA GLY A 225 -4.97 -6.44 10.40
C GLY A 225 -4.82 -5.40 11.51
N GLN A 226 -3.59 -5.15 11.96
CA GLN A 226 -3.28 -4.12 12.96
C GLN A 226 -3.60 -2.71 12.44
N ALA A 227 -3.33 -2.43 11.15
CA ALA A 227 -3.66 -1.15 10.53
C ALA A 227 -5.17 -0.89 10.56
N ALA A 228 -5.96 -1.88 10.11
CA ALA A 228 -7.42 -1.77 10.13
C ALA A 228 -7.96 -1.65 11.56
N TYR A 229 -7.44 -2.42 12.51
CA TYR A 229 -7.84 -2.33 13.92
C TYR A 229 -7.58 -0.93 14.50
N LYS A 230 -6.37 -0.37 14.27
CA LYS A 230 -5.98 0.99 14.67
C LYS A 230 -6.82 2.07 13.96
N ALA A 231 -7.30 1.80 12.75
CA ALA A 231 -8.22 2.68 12.03
C ALA A 231 -9.67 2.56 12.51
N GLY A 232 -9.96 1.69 13.49
CA GLY A 232 -11.28 1.53 14.10
C GLY A 232 -12.20 0.53 13.41
N TYR A 233 -11.69 -0.29 12.48
CA TYR A 233 -12.44 -1.42 11.95
C TYR A 233 -12.50 -2.56 12.97
N ARG A 234 -13.61 -3.29 12.96
CA ARG A 234 -13.83 -4.48 13.78
C ARG A 234 -14.40 -5.58 12.89
N GLY A 235 -14.10 -6.83 13.20
CA GLY A 235 -14.50 -7.97 12.36
C GLY A 235 -13.51 -8.29 11.24
N ASN A 236 -14.01 -9.01 10.23
CA ASN A 236 -13.22 -9.50 9.11
C ASN A 236 -13.03 -8.42 8.03
N MET A 237 -11.91 -8.48 7.33
CA MET A 237 -11.68 -7.75 6.07
C MET A 237 -11.58 -8.76 4.92
N LYS A 238 -11.89 -8.33 3.69
CA LYS A 238 -11.63 -9.15 2.51
C LYS A 238 -10.25 -8.83 1.98
N LEU A 239 -9.45 -9.86 1.71
CA LEU A 239 -8.19 -9.74 1.00
C LEU A 239 -8.29 -10.55 -0.29
N GLU A 240 -8.05 -9.89 -1.42
CA GLU A 240 -8.11 -10.48 -2.75
C GLU A 240 -6.70 -10.58 -3.32
N GLU A 241 -6.38 -11.70 -3.96
CA GLU A 241 -5.07 -11.96 -4.55
C GLU A 241 -5.16 -11.83 -6.08
N HIS A 242 -4.28 -11.04 -6.67
CA HIS A 242 -4.27 -10.77 -8.11
C HIS A 242 -3.20 -11.60 -8.80
N TYR A 243 -3.63 -12.46 -9.72
CA TYR A 243 -2.75 -13.34 -10.48
C TYR A 243 -2.65 -12.89 -11.93
N LEU A 244 -1.43 -12.94 -12.47
CA LEU A 244 -1.18 -12.80 -13.90
C LEU A 244 -0.32 -13.97 -14.36
N ASN A 245 -0.80 -14.72 -15.35
CA ASN A 245 -0.14 -15.91 -15.89
C ASN A 245 0.29 -16.90 -14.78
N GLY A 246 -0.64 -17.20 -13.86
CA GLY A 246 -0.41 -18.12 -12.75
C GLY A 246 0.49 -17.60 -11.62
N ARG A 247 0.99 -16.36 -11.72
CA ARG A 247 1.87 -15.77 -10.71
C ARG A 247 1.16 -14.65 -9.94
N LEU A 248 1.21 -14.73 -8.61
CA LEU A 248 0.73 -13.67 -7.72
C LEU A 248 1.51 -12.37 -7.98
N LYS A 249 0.79 -11.27 -8.19
CA LYS A 249 1.34 -9.94 -8.49
C LYS A 249 1.16 -8.98 -7.32
N THR A 250 -0.08 -8.82 -6.88
CA THR A 250 -0.50 -7.87 -5.84
C THR A 250 -1.61 -8.49 -4.99
N VAL A 251 -1.98 -7.81 -3.91
CA VAL A 251 -3.18 -8.10 -3.14
C VAL A 251 -3.97 -6.82 -2.91
N THR A 252 -5.29 -6.89 -2.93
CA THR A 252 -6.15 -5.76 -2.59
C THR A 252 -6.94 -6.07 -1.32
N ALA A 253 -6.85 -5.19 -0.34
CA ALA A 253 -7.63 -5.27 0.89
C ALA A 253 -8.87 -4.38 0.79
N TYR A 254 -10.01 -4.89 1.26
CA TYR A 254 -11.27 -4.16 1.33
C TYR A 254 -11.72 -4.06 2.79
N MET A 255 -11.88 -2.82 3.27
CA MET A 255 -12.29 -2.47 4.63
C MET A 255 -13.51 -1.54 4.53
N GLY A 256 -14.54 -1.71 5.35
CA GLY A 256 -15.69 -0.79 5.27
C GLY A 256 -16.92 -1.21 6.07
N ALA A 257 -17.23 -2.51 6.08
CA ALA A 257 -18.32 -3.02 6.91
C ALA A 257 -17.81 -3.47 8.28
N ASP A 258 -18.54 -3.10 9.33
CA ASP A 258 -18.34 -3.64 10.66
C ASP A 258 -18.97 -5.04 10.74
N TYR A 259 -18.11 -6.06 10.82
CA TYR A 259 -18.52 -7.45 11.01
C TYR A 259 -18.25 -7.95 12.43
N SER A 260 -18.08 -7.05 13.40
CA SER A 260 -17.86 -7.40 14.82
C SER A 260 -18.95 -8.32 15.37
N SER A 261 -20.19 -8.16 14.90
CA SER A 261 -21.33 -9.03 15.25
C SER A 261 -21.13 -10.50 14.86
N ILE A 262 -20.25 -10.82 13.89
CA ILE A 262 -19.87 -12.19 13.55
C ILE A 262 -18.90 -12.76 14.60
N LEU A 263 -17.97 -11.93 15.09
CA LEU A 263 -16.99 -12.36 16.11
C LEU A 263 -17.65 -12.62 17.46
N GLN A 264 -18.68 -11.86 17.81
CA GLN A 264 -19.46 -12.06 19.05
C GLN A 264 -20.29 -13.37 19.03
N LYS A 265 -20.54 -13.94 17.84
CA LYS A 265 -21.24 -15.22 17.67
C LYS A 265 -20.32 -16.43 17.71
N LEU A 266 -19.00 -16.22 17.74
CA LEU A 266 -18.06 -17.32 17.90
C LEU A 266 -18.09 -17.79 19.35
N PRO A 267 -18.12 -19.11 19.62
CA PRO A 267 -18.00 -19.61 20.98
C PRO A 267 -16.69 -19.08 21.58
N PRO A 268 -16.67 -18.77 22.89
CA PRO A 268 -15.45 -18.29 23.53
C PRO A 268 -14.30 -19.27 23.27
N PRO A 269 -13.06 -18.77 23.11
CA PRO A 269 -11.91 -19.63 22.94
C PRO A 269 -11.88 -20.62 24.11
N LYS A 270 -11.84 -21.93 23.80
CA LYS A 270 -11.73 -22.97 24.82
C LYS A 270 -10.49 -22.67 25.65
N GLU A 271 -10.67 -22.47 26.95
CA GLU A 271 -9.56 -22.38 27.90
C GLU A 271 -8.69 -23.63 27.70
N THR A 272 -7.47 -23.43 27.22
CA THR A 272 -6.47 -24.48 27.24
C THR A 272 -6.10 -24.68 28.69
N THR A 273 -6.69 -25.69 29.32
CA THR A 273 -6.20 -26.21 30.59
C THR A 273 -4.74 -26.59 30.39
N PRO A 274 -3.82 -26.13 31.27
CA PRO A 274 -2.42 -26.51 31.17
C PRO A 274 -2.36 -28.04 31.22
N LYS A 275 -1.75 -28.64 30.20
CA LYS A 275 -1.51 -30.08 30.17
C LYS A 275 -0.69 -30.42 31.41
N LYS A 276 -1.26 -31.23 32.32
CA LYS A 276 -0.50 -31.85 33.40
C LYS A 276 0.67 -32.59 32.77
N GLU A 277 1.88 -32.19 33.13
CA GLU A 277 3.10 -32.93 32.81
C GLU A 277 2.94 -34.36 33.34
N LYS A 278 3.25 -35.34 32.49
CA LYS A 278 3.30 -36.75 32.90
C LYS A 278 4.50 -36.92 33.84
N PRO A 279 4.36 -37.68 34.94
CA PRO A 279 5.50 -37.94 35.82
C PRO A 279 6.53 -38.80 35.08
N GLU A 280 7.80 -38.38 35.15
CA GLU A 280 8.96 -39.19 34.78
C GLU A 280 8.95 -40.48 35.59
N LYS A 281 9.04 -41.63 34.91
CA LYS A 281 9.35 -42.88 35.57
C LYS A 281 10.86 -42.97 35.70
N GLU A 282 11.35 -42.90 36.95
CA GLU A 282 12.68 -43.35 37.33
C GLU A 282 12.80 -44.86 37.04
N GLU A 283 13.79 -45.24 36.24
CA GLU A 283 14.25 -46.62 36.11
C GLU A 283 15.68 -46.70 36.64
N GLN A 284 15.83 -47.13 37.90
CA GLN A 284 17.11 -47.45 38.52
C GLN A 284 17.45 -48.93 38.31
N ALA A 285 18.71 -49.17 37.96
CA ALA A 285 19.33 -50.44 37.61
C ALA A 285 19.47 -51.44 38.77
N LYS A 286 19.54 -52.76 38.44
CA LYS A 286 20.31 -53.79 39.18
C LYS A 286 20.54 -55.09 38.36
N GLU A 287 21.67 -55.12 37.65
CA GLU A 287 22.79 -56.10 37.60
C GLU A 287 22.64 -57.65 37.78
N LYS A 288 23.46 -58.37 36.96
CA LYS A 288 24.11 -59.73 37.07
C LYS A 288 23.37 -60.92 36.41
N ASP A 289 23.97 -61.81 35.59
CA ASP A 289 25.34 -62.33 35.43
C ASP A 289 25.65 -62.80 33.97
N ALA A 290 26.93 -62.90 33.60
CA ALA A 290 27.47 -63.39 32.30
C ALA A 290 27.79 -64.91 32.33
N PRO A 291 28.07 -65.62 31.19
CA PRO A 291 29.41 -65.58 30.56
C PRO A 291 29.50 -65.74 28.99
N THR A 292 30.55 -65.09 28.45
CA THR A 292 31.52 -65.31 27.32
C THR A 292 31.55 -66.64 26.48
N PRO A 293 32.35 -66.78 25.37
CA PRO A 293 32.59 -65.98 24.13
C PRO A 293 32.76 -66.78 22.78
N HIS A 294 32.64 -66.09 21.62
CA HIS A 294 33.27 -66.32 20.27
C HIS A 294 33.10 -67.66 19.49
N PRO A 295 33.44 -67.79 18.16
CA PRO A 295 34.17 -66.91 17.20
C PRO A 295 33.43 -66.64 15.85
N GLN A 296 33.63 -65.50 15.16
CA GLN A 296 34.56 -65.23 14.03
C GLN A 296 34.70 -66.32 12.96
N GLU A 297 34.37 -65.97 11.70
CA GLU A 297 35.12 -66.43 10.52
C GLU A 297 35.07 -65.39 9.38
N GLU A 298 36.25 -65.08 8.86
CA GLU A 298 36.57 -64.20 7.73
C GLU A 298 36.32 -64.89 6.39
N THR A 299 36.16 -64.13 5.30
CA THR A 299 37.10 -64.12 4.15
C THR A 299 36.63 -63.16 3.05
N ALA A 300 37.57 -62.36 2.53
CA ALA A 300 37.49 -61.52 1.33
C ALA A 300 38.27 -62.22 0.18
N PRO A 301 38.75 -61.57 -0.91
CA PRO A 301 38.30 -60.45 -1.75
C PRO A 301 38.37 -60.78 -3.28
N GLY A 302 38.08 -59.80 -4.15
CA GLY A 302 38.48 -59.77 -5.59
C GLY A 302 37.82 -58.59 -6.30
N GLU A 303 38.50 -57.45 -6.54
CA GLU A 303 39.25 -57.11 -7.79
C GLU A 303 38.35 -57.18 -9.04
N GLY A 304 38.20 -56.18 -9.92
CA GLY A 304 38.86 -54.89 -10.09
C GLY A 304 38.29 -54.15 -11.32
N GLU A 305 38.92 -53.00 -11.59
CA GLU A 305 39.10 -52.34 -12.90
C GLU A 305 37.97 -51.55 -13.60
N THR A 306 38.06 -50.24 -13.35
CA THR A 306 38.22 -49.10 -14.31
C THR A 306 37.08 -48.59 -15.22
N PRO A 307 37.06 -47.26 -15.46
CA PRO A 307 36.02 -46.56 -16.21
C PRO A 307 36.44 -46.23 -17.65
N THR A 308 35.50 -45.90 -18.54
CA THR A 308 35.76 -45.00 -19.68
C THR A 308 34.46 -44.37 -20.23
N PRO A 309 34.56 -43.20 -20.91
CA PRO A 309 33.48 -42.22 -21.07
C PRO A 309 32.91 -42.16 -22.50
N GLY A 310 31.88 -41.34 -22.67
CA GLY A 310 31.43 -40.80 -23.96
C GLY A 310 29.90 -40.72 -24.04
N ALA A 311 29.28 -39.83 -24.77
CA ALA A 311 29.62 -38.58 -25.43
C ALA A 311 28.28 -37.97 -25.89
N ALA A 312 28.29 -36.66 -26.11
CA ALA A 312 27.29 -35.80 -26.76
C ALA A 312 26.20 -36.45 -27.66
N THR A 313 24.96 -35.93 -27.54
CA THR A 313 24.30 -35.05 -28.53
C THR A 313 23.14 -34.30 -27.86
#